data_AF-A0A1Q6FXW5-F1
#
_entry.id   AF-A0A1Q6FXW5-F1
#
_cell.length_a   1.000
_cell.length_b   1.000
_cell.length_c   1.000
_cell.angle_alpha   90.00
_cell.angle_beta   90.00
_cell.angle_gamma   90.00
#
_symmetry.space_group_name_H-M   'P 1'
#
loop_
_entity.id
_entity.type
_entity.pdbx_description
1 polymer ?
#
loop_
_entity_poly.entity_id
_entity_poly.type
_entity_poly.pdbx_seq_one_letter_code
_entity_poly.pdbx_strand_id
1 'polypeptide(L)'
;MFKILSVLAAGAVLGLLLRRINIVRRFGGALQYTVYAMLFVLGLSVGTNPGIMSRLGETGLQALLLASAGIAGSILAVLIAGRFFPERKEGRP
;
A
#
# COMPACT_ATOMS: atom_id res chain seq x y z
N MET A 1 -1.87 20.37 10.62
CA MET A 1 -1.80 19.39 9.51
C MET A 1 -0.74 19.73 8.47
N PHE A 2 -0.57 21.01 8.09
CA PHE A 2 0.50 21.45 7.17
C PHE A 2 1.94 21.04 7.56
N LYS A 3 2.26 20.97 8.87
CA LYS A 3 3.56 20.48 9.34
C LYS A 3 3.82 19.02 8.98
N ILE A 4 2.80 18.18 9.05
CA ILE A 4 2.89 16.76 8.70
C ILE A 4 2.99 16.63 7.18
N LEU A 5 2.20 17.40 6.44
CA LEU A 5 2.24 17.45 4.98
C LEU A 5 3.60 17.91 4.43
N SER A 6 4.21 18.93 5.04
CA SER A 6 5.53 19.42 4.63
C SER A 6 6.65 18.42 4.92
N VAL A 7 6.62 17.74 6.07
CA VAL A 7 7.57 16.66 6.39
C VAL A 7 7.39 15.48 5.44
N LEU A 8 6.15 15.09 5.12
CA LEU A 8 5.85 14.04 4.15
C LEU A 8 6.37 14.40 2.75
N ALA A 9 6.10 15.63 2.30
CA ALA A 9 6.56 16.12 1.00
C ALA A 9 8.10 16.15 0.93
N ALA A 10 8.76 16.66 1.97
CA ALA A 10 10.22 16.66 2.07
C ALA A 10 10.79 15.24 2.06
N GLY A 11 10.18 14.31 2.81
CA GLY A 11 10.57 12.90 2.82
C GLY A 11 10.42 12.21 1.47
N ALA A 12 9.35 12.51 0.72
CA ALA A 12 9.13 11.99 -0.62
C ALA A 12 10.20 12.52 -1.60
N VAL A 13 10.47 13.83 -1.59
CA VAL A 13 11.49 14.45 -2.44
C VAL A 13 12.88 13.90 -2.12
N LEU A 14 13.22 13.77 -0.83
CA LEU A 14 14.47 13.15 -0.40
C LEU A 14 14.55 11.68 -0.84
N GLY A 15 13.49 10.89 -0.68
CA GLY A 15 13.44 9.50 -1.13
C GLY A 15 13.64 9.35 -2.65
N LEU A 16 13.09 10.26 -3.43
CA LEU A 16 13.30 10.33 -4.89
C LEU A 16 14.75 10.70 -5.26
N LEU A 17 15.35 11.66 -4.54
CA LEU A 17 16.74 12.07 -4.77
C LEU A 17 17.73 10.95 -4.38
N LEU A 18 17.48 10.29 -3.25
CA LEU A 18 18.30 9.16 -2.74
C LEU A 18 18.14 7.88 -3.57
N ARG A 19 17.04 7.72 -4.34
CA ARG A 19 16.81 6.56 -5.22
C ARG A 19 17.92 6.36 -6.27
N ARG A 20 18.66 7.43 -6.64
CA ARG A 20 19.77 7.39 -7.60
C ARG A 20 21.06 6.78 -7.02
N ILE A 21 21.18 6.66 -5.70
CA ILE A 21 22.41 6.20 -5.04
C ILE A 21 22.42 4.67 -5.01
N ASN A 22 23.43 4.04 -5.59
CA ASN A 22 23.51 2.58 -5.78
C ASN A 22 23.48 1.77 -4.45
N ILE A 23 23.84 2.40 -3.32
CA ILE A 23 23.71 1.84 -1.97
C ILE A 23 22.24 1.53 -1.63
N VAL A 24 21.30 2.38 -2.04
CA VAL A 24 19.86 2.24 -1.73
C VAL A 24 19.25 1.04 -2.46
N ARG A 25 19.80 0.66 -3.62
CA ARG A 25 19.33 -0.52 -4.37
C ARG A 25 19.60 -1.84 -3.64
N ARG A 26 20.61 -1.88 -2.75
CA ARG A 26 20.93 -3.05 -1.91
C ARG A 26 19.93 -3.24 -0.76
N PHE A 27 19.16 -2.21 -0.40
CA PHE A 27 18.09 -2.29 0.60
C PHE A 27 16.84 -3.00 0.08
N GLY A 28 16.77 -3.39 -1.20
CA GLY A 28 15.64 -4.17 -1.72
C GLY A 28 15.34 -5.42 -0.88
N GLY A 29 16.38 -6.15 -0.45
CA GLY A 29 16.23 -7.28 0.47
C GLY A 29 15.80 -6.86 1.87
N ALA A 30 16.38 -5.77 2.41
CA ALA A 30 16.06 -5.26 3.75
C ALA A 30 14.61 -4.76 3.88
N LEU A 31 14.05 -4.15 2.81
CA LEU A 31 12.66 -3.74 2.77
C LEU A 31 11.72 -4.93 2.95
N GLN A 32 12.00 -6.04 2.25
CA GLN A 32 11.19 -7.24 2.35
C GLN A 32 11.25 -7.85 3.77
N TYR A 33 12.44 -7.93 4.38
CA TYR A 33 12.58 -8.34 5.77
C TYR A 33 11.82 -7.41 6.74
N THR A 34 11.85 -6.10 6.50
CA THR A 34 11.13 -5.13 7.33
C THR A 34 9.62 -5.30 7.21
N VAL A 35 9.11 -5.49 5.99
CA VAL A 35 7.68 -5.77 5.77
C VAL A 35 7.27 -7.03 6.52
N TYR A 36 8.05 -8.12 6.45
CA TYR A 36 7.77 -9.33 7.21
C TYR A 36 7.79 -9.08 8.72
N ALA A 37 8.78 -8.35 9.24
CA ALA A 37 8.84 -8.00 10.64
C ALA A 37 7.63 -7.16 11.07
N MET A 38 7.21 -6.17 10.27
CA MET A 38 6.03 -5.35 10.54
C MET A 38 4.75 -6.19 10.53
N LEU A 39 4.59 -7.09 9.56
CA LEU A 39 3.42 -7.99 9.50
C LEU A 39 3.39 -8.94 10.71
N PHE A 40 4.54 -9.43 11.16
CA PHE A 40 4.64 -10.26 12.35
C PHE A 40 4.25 -9.48 13.62
N VAL A 41 4.82 -8.29 13.83
CA VAL A 41 4.50 -7.41 14.96
C VAL A 41 3.02 -7.00 14.92
N LEU A 42 2.47 -6.72 13.75
CA LEU A 42 1.04 -6.44 13.57
C LEU A 42 0.19 -7.63 14.01
N GLY A 43 0.54 -8.85 13.58
CA GLY A 43 -0.16 -10.08 13.97
C GLY A 43 -0.14 -10.30 15.48
N LEU A 44 1.02 -10.10 16.13
CA LEU A 44 1.13 -10.15 17.59
C LEU A 44 0.25 -9.07 18.25
N SER A 45 0.35 -7.83 17.80
CA SER A 45 -0.39 -6.71 18.37
C SER A 45 -1.91 -6.88 18.25
N VAL A 46 -2.40 -7.51 17.18
CA VAL A 46 -3.81 -7.82 16.99
C VAL A 46 -4.23 -9.02 17.84
N GLY A 47 -3.43 -10.09 17.86
CA GLY A 47 -3.73 -11.32 18.58
C GLY A 47 -3.72 -11.17 20.11
N THR A 48 -2.85 -10.33 20.66
CA THR A 48 -2.79 -10.08 22.12
C THR A 48 -3.77 -9.00 22.58
N ASN A 49 -4.50 -8.34 21.68
CA ASN A 49 -5.45 -7.31 22.03
C ASN A 49 -6.88 -7.89 22.13
N PRO A 50 -7.42 -8.14 23.34
CA PRO A 50 -8.73 -8.75 23.50
C PRO A 50 -9.87 -7.90 22.92
N GLY A 51 -9.71 -6.57 22.84
CA GLY A 51 -10.69 -5.66 22.24
C GLY A 51 -10.81 -5.84 20.72
N ILE A 52 -9.70 -6.17 20.05
CA ILE A 52 -9.73 -6.53 18.63
C ILE A 52 -10.18 -7.97 18.48
N MET A 53 -9.59 -8.91 19.23
CA MET A 53 -9.86 -10.36 19.13
C MET A 53 -11.35 -10.71 19.31
N SER A 54 -12.02 -10.09 20.28
CA SER A 54 -13.46 -10.28 20.52
C SER A 54 -14.34 -9.73 19.41
N ARG A 55 -13.88 -8.73 18.65
CA ARG A 55 -14.59 -8.10 17.54
C ARG A 55 -14.12 -8.59 16.18
N LEU A 56 -13.13 -9.49 16.10
CA LEU A 56 -12.59 -10.00 14.84
C LEU A 56 -13.66 -10.66 13.96
N GLY A 57 -14.70 -11.26 14.52
CA GLY A 57 -15.82 -11.79 13.73
C GLY A 57 -16.54 -10.70 12.95
N GLU A 58 -17.02 -9.65 13.64
CA GLU A 58 -17.72 -8.52 13.03
C GLU A 58 -16.78 -7.63 12.20
N THR A 59 -15.65 -7.24 12.78
CA THR A 59 -14.64 -6.37 12.16
C THR A 59 -13.96 -7.06 10.98
N GLY A 60 -13.75 -8.38 11.07
CA GLY A 60 -13.20 -9.19 9.98
C GLY A 60 -14.18 -9.31 8.81
N LEU A 61 -15.47 -9.49 9.06
CA LEU A 61 -16.48 -9.47 8.00
C LEU A 61 -16.57 -8.08 7.35
N GLN A 62 -16.57 -7.01 8.15
CA GLN A 62 -16.54 -5.64 7.62
C GLN A 62 -15.27 -5.38 6.80
N ALA A 63 -14.11 -5.83 7.27
CA ALA A 63 -12.84 -5.72 6.56
C ALA A 63 -12.86 -6.53 5.26
N LEU A 64 -13.46 -7.71 5.24
CA LEU A 64 -13.61 -8.55 4.04
C LEU A 64 -14.51 -7.88 2.99
N LEU A 65 -15.65 -7.31 3.43
CA LEU A 65 -16.53 -6.55 2.54
C LEU A 65 -15.82 -5.31 1.98
N LEU A 66 -15.07 -4.59 2.81
CA LEU A 66 -14.33 -3.42 2.37
C LEU A 66 -13.19 -3.77 1.41
N ALA A 67 -12.46 -4.86 1.69
CA ALA A 67 -11.40 -5.36 0.82
C ALA A 67 -11.95 -5.82 -0.54
N SER A 68 -13.04 -6.59 -0.55
CA SER A 68 -13.67 -7.04 -1.79
C SER A 68 -14.26 -5.87 -2.59
N ALA A 69 -14.92 -4.91 -1.93
CA ALA A 69 -15.39 -3.68 -2.57
C ALA A 69 -14.22 -2.84 -3.14
N GLY A 70 -13.09 -2.75 -2.43
CA GLY A 70 -11.90 -2.05 -2.90
C GLY A 70 -11.27 -2.71 -4.13
N ILE A 71 -11.19 -4.04 -4.15
CA ILE A 71 -10.73 -4.82 -5.32
C ILE A 71 -11.70 -4.61 -6.49
N ALA A 72 -13.00 -4.77 -6.26
CA ALA A 72 -14.03 -4.56 -7.28
C ALA A 72 -13.98 -3.13 -7.85
N GLY A 73 -13.87 -2.12 -6.98
CA GLY A 73 -13.72 -0.72 -7.37
C GLY A 73 -12.44 -0.46 -8.17
N SER A 74 -11.32 -1.09 -7.82
CA SER A 74 -10.07 -0.97 -8.57
C SER A 74 -10.19 -1.57 -9.97
N ILE A 75 -10.85 -2.74 -10.10
CA ILE A 75 -11.12 -3.38 -11.40
C ILE A 75 -12.04 -2.49 -12.24
N LEU A 76 -13.14 -1.99 -11.65
CA LEU A 76 -14.06 -1.08 -12.33
C LEU A 76 -13.37 0.20 -12.78
N ALA A 77 -12.48 0.77 -11.97
CA ALA A 77 -11.71 1.95 -12.32
C ALA A 77 -10.82 1.71 -13.55
N VAL A 78 -10.15 0.55 -13.62
CA VAL A 78 -9.35 0.16 -14.80
C VAL A 78 -10.23 -0.01 -16.03
N LEU A 79 -11.41 -0.62 -15.91
CA LEU A 79 -12.35 -0.79 -17.04
C LEU A 79 -12.88 0.55 -17.56
N ILE A 80 -13.22 1.48 -16.65
CA ILE A 80 -13.65 2.83 -17.00
C ILE A 80 -12.48 3.58 -17.65
N ALA A 81 -11.28 3.52 -17.05
CA ALA A 81 -10.09 4.15 -17.60
C ALA A 81 -9.78 3.63 -19.01
N GLY A 82 -9.85 2.32 -19.26
CA GLY A 82 -9.65 1.74 -20.60
C GLY A 82 -10.71 2.15 -21.63
N ARG A 83 -11.92 2.55 -21.18
CA ARG A 83 -12.97 3.05 -22.07
C ARG A 83 -12.84 4.54 -22.39
N PHE A 84 -12.37 5.36 -21.43
CA PHE A 84 -12.20 6.81 -21.59
C PHE A 84 -10.83 7.21 -22.12
N PHE A 85 -9.80 6.43 -21.80
CA PHE A 85 -8.50 6.45 -22.44
C PHE A 85 -8.41 5.19 -23.31
N PRO A 86 -9.04 5.18 -24.51
CA PRO A 86 -8.73 4.16 -25.48
C PRO A 86 -7.23 4.25 -25.70
N GLU A 87 -6.51 3.20 -25.31
CA GLU A 87 -5.09 3.08 -25.60
C GLU A 87 -4.95 3.35 -27.10
N ARG A 88 -4.34 4.48 -27.46
CA ARG A 88 -3.72 4.55 -28.77
C ARG A 88 -2.77 3.38 -28.74
N LYS A 89 -3.04 2.38 -29.58
CA LYS A 89 -2.06 1.35 -29.92
C LYS A 89 -0.82 2.12 -30.35
N GLU A 90 0.09 2.35 -29.41
CA GLU A 90 1.43 2.79 -29.70
C GLU A 90 2.06 1.55 -30.30
N GLY A 91 1.80 1.37 -31.60
CA GLY A 91 2.59 0.50 -32.43
C GLY A 91 4.03 0.87 -32.17
N ARG A 92 4.77 -0.09 -31.63
CA ARG A 92 6.22 -0.05 -31.67
C ARG A 92 6.69 -1.30 -32.40
N PRO A 93 7.73 -1.12 -33.24
CA PRO A 93 8.08 -1.96 -34.38
C PRO A 93 8.50 -3.38 -34.01
#